data_AF-A0A0C3D120-F1
#
_entry.id   AF-A0A0C3D120-F1
#
_cell.length_a   1.000
_cell.length_b   1.000
_cell.length_c   1.000
_cell.angle_alpha   90.00
_cell.angle_beta   90.00
_cell.angle_gamma   90.00
#
_symmetry.space_group_name_H-M   'P 1'
#
loop_
_entity.id
_entity.type
_entity.pdbx_description
1 polymer ?
#
loop_
_entity_poly.entity_id
_entity_poly.type
_entity_poly.pdbx_seq_one_letter_code
_entity_poly.pdbx_strand_id
1 'polypeptide(L)'
;LYTEIQRKPPTVPFHWKVWEVDDNGKVTKKGCFQNQLIMYTLAHAHFSDFEDVPVVAKLKIKPVGALILAVQAVEHAFKSWTTGVYVKNSSPKGYFSGDNYGDKVMKVTGKDGRAKHVNNRQATQYVPTIEAFEDRHWESILEAVREILDASNSKRKRSRSLSSRASSDFDMEEPEAEDNYVLVSDED
;
A
#
# COMPACT_ATOMS: atom_id res chain seq x y z
N LEU A 1 -21.00 -12.75 7.01
CA LEU A 1 -21.81 -12.46 5.80
C LEU A 1 -20.92 -12.66 4.58
N TYR A 2 -21.31 -13.60 3.70
CA TYR A 2 -20.59 -13.94 2.48
C TYR A 2 -21.09 -13.04 1.36
N THR A 3 -20.27 -12.10 0.89
CA THR A 3 -20.52 -11.39 -0.37
C THR A 3 -19.58 -11.93 -1.43
N GLU A 4 -20.07 -12.86 -2.23
CA GLU A 4 -19.45 -13.23 -3.50
C GLU A 4 -19.57 -12.03 -4.45
N ILE A 5 -18.44 -11.43 -4.80
CA ILE A 5 -18.39 -10.40 -5.83
C ILE A 5 -18.58 -11.11 -7.19
N GLN A 6 -19.66 -10.80 -7.90
CA GLN A 6 -20.08 -11.48 -9.14
C GLN A 6 -19.20 -11.19 -10.39
N ARG A 7 -18.01 -10.61 -10.24
CA ARG A 7 -17.03 -10.37 -11.32
C ARG A 7 -15.73 -11.08 -10.98
N LYS A 8 -14.95 -11.50 -11.99
CA LYS A 8 -13.71 -12.32 -11.87
C LYS A 8 -12.96 -11.92 -10.60
N PRO A 9 -13.10 -12.69 -9.50
CA PRO A 9 -12.69 -12.24 -8.20
C PRO A 9 -11.16 -12.12 -8.20
N PRO A 10 -10.58 -11.15 -7.50
CA PRO A 10 -9.14 -11.03 -7.41
C PRO A 10 -8.53 -12.37 -7.00
N THR A 11 -7.65 -12.91 -7.84
CA THR A 11 -7.19 -14.30 -7.70
C THR A 11 -6.03 -14.44 -6.74
N VAL A 12 -5.29 -13.35 -6.50
CA VAL A 12 -4.09 -13.34 -5.66
C VAL A 12 -4.43 -13.33 -4.16
N PRO A 13 -3.69 -14.09 -3.32
CA PRO A 13 -3.99 -14.24 -1.90
C PRO A 13 -4.05 -12.92 -1.12
N PHE A 14 -3.10 -12.01 -1.38
CA PHE A 14 -2.98 -10.77 -0.63
C PHE A 14 -4.09 -9.75 -0.92
N HIS A 15 -4.98 -10.01 -1.89
CA HIS A 15 -6.17 -9.19 -2.04
C HIS A 15 -7.24 -9.51 -1.00
N TRP A 16 -7.11 -10.56 -0.20
CA TRP A 16 -8.17 -10.95 0.73
C TRP A 16 -7.73 -10.74 2.18
N LYS A 17 -8.68 -10.31 3.02
CA LYS A 17 -8.49 -10.24 4.48
C LYS A 17 -8.34 -11.62 5.08
N VAL A 18 -9.20 -12.55 4.64
CA VAL A 18 -9.24 -13.91 5.14
C VAL A 18 -9.23 -14.87 3.97
N TRP A 19 -8.40 -15.90 4.09
CA TRP A 19 -8.32 -17.01 3.17
C TRP A 19 -8.35 -18.31 3.97
N GLU A 20 -9.47 -19.02 3.91
CA GLU A 20 -9.74 -20.25 4.68
C GLU A 20 -9.90 -21.42 3.70
N VAL A 21 -9.35 -22.57 4.05
CA VAL A 21 -9.56 -23.84 3.35
C VAL A 21 -10.32 -24.75 4.31
N ASP A 22 -11.48 -25.25 3.91
CA ASP A 22 -12.23 -26.21 4.72
C ASP A 22 -11.66 -27.63 4.59
N ASP A 23 -12.16 -28.55 5.43
CA ASP A 23 -11.70 -29.96 5.46
C ASP A 23 -11.94 -30.70 4.13
N ASN A 24 -12.80 -30.16 3.25
CA ASN A 24 -13.06 -30.69 1.91
C ASN A 24 -12.18 -30.03 0.84
N GLY A 25 -11.22 -29.19 1.22
CA GLY A 25 -10.34 -28.45 0.32
C GLY A 25 -11.01 -27.26 -0.37
N LYS A 26 -12.23 -26.89 0.03
CA LYS A 26 -12.93 -25.73 -0.54
C LYS A 26 -12.37 -24.45 0.05
N VAL A 27 -12.02 -23.55 -0.86
CA VAL A 27 -11.41 -22.28 -0.55
C VAL A 27 -12.47 -21.20 -0.35
N THR A 28 -12.51 -20.60 0.83
CA THR A 28 -13.37 -19.47 1.18
C THR A 28 -12.53 -18.20 1.29
N LYS A 29 -12.98 -17.12 0.62
CA LYS A 29 -12.29 -15.82 0.60
C LYS A 29 -13.22 -14.74 1.13
N LYS A 30 -12.73 -13.88 2.04
CA LYS A 30 -13.52 -12.78 2.64
C LYS A 30 -12.69 -11.50 2.70
N GLY A 31 -13.39 -10.36 2.66
CA GLY A 31 -12.76 -9.03 2.74
C GLY A 31 -11.88 -8.72 1.54
N CYS A 32 -12.49 -8.62 0.35
CA CYS A 32 -11.79 -8.21 -0.86
C CYS A 32 -11.12 -6.84 -0.69
N PHE A 33 -9.85 -6.73 -1.09
CA PHE A 33 -8.92 -5.62 -0.88
C PHE A 33 -8.72 -5.17 0.57
N GLN A 34 -9.08 -6.00 1.56
CA GLN A 34 -8.96 -5.67 2.99
C GLN A 34 -7.82 -6.43 3.70
N ASN A 35 -6.82 -6.88 2.96
CA ASN A 35 -5.62 -7.45 3.57
C ASN A 35 -4.90 -6.41 4.45
N GLN A 36 -4.29 -6.86 5.54
CA GLN A 36 -3.65 -5.99 6.52
C GLN A 36 -2.58 -5.07 5.91
N LEU A 37 -1.80 -5.53 4.94
CA LEU A 37 -0.80 -4.69 4.27
C LEU A 37 -1.46 -3.61 3.42
N ILE A 38 -2.57 -3.92 2.74
CA ILE A 38 -3.32 -2.94 1.95
C ILE A 38 -3.94 -1.89 2.89
N MET A 39 -4.54 -2.32 4.00
CA MET A 39 -5.12 -1.40 4.99
C MET A 39 -4.05 -0.53 5.64
N TYR A 40 -2.88 -1.08 5.95
CA TYR A 40 -1.75 -0.33 6.51
C TYR A 40 -1.25 0.73 5.53
N THR A 41 -1.04 0.36 4.28
CA THR A 41 -0.64 1.30 3.22
C THR A 41 -1.70 2.38 3.01
N LEU A 42 -2.99 2.01 2.95
CA LEU A 42 -4.08 2.96 2.80
C LEU A 42 -4.11 3.96 3.96
N ALA A 43 -4.02 3.45 5.20
CA ALA A 43 -4.05 4.27 6.40
C ALA A 43 -2.90 5.29 6.42
N HIS A 44 -1.67 4.83 6.21
CA HIS A 44 -0.50 5.70 6.32
C HIS A 44 -0.25 6.59 5.10
N ALA A 45 -0.60 6.16 3.89
CA ALA A 45 -0.35 6.96 2.68
C ALA A 45 -1.47 7.97 2.40
N HIS A 46 -2.69 7.72 2.87
CA HIS A 46 -3.86 8.51 2.48
C HIS A 46 -4.68 9.06 3.64
N PHE A 47 -4.49 8.59 4.88
CA PHE A 47 -5.28 9.03 6.02
C PHE A 47 -4.45 9.54 7.22
N SER A 48 -3.11 9.45 7.19
CA SER A 48 -2.26 9.84 8.32
C SER A 48 -2.33 11.32 8.69
N ASP A 49 -2.64 12.15 7.71
CA ASP A 49 -2.60 13.61 7.84
C ASP A 49 -3.98 14.19 8.17
N PHE A 50 -5.01 13.34 8.22
CA PHE A 50 -6.35 13.72 8.64
C PHE A 50 -6.44 13.63 10.17
N GLU A 51 -7.09 14.62 10.78
CA GLU A 51 -7.35 14.62 12.23
C GLU A 51 -8.22 13.44 12.66
N ASP A 52 -9.15 13.02 11.79
CA ASP A 52 -10.02 11.86 11.99
C ASP A 52 -10.35 11.19 10.65
N VAL A 53 -10.62 9.89 10.69
CA VAL A 53 -11.02 9.11 9.52
C VAL A 53 -12.53 9.26 9.31
N PRO A 54 -12.97 9.84 8.17
CA PRO A 54 -14.38 10.12 7.94
C PRO A 54 -15.23 8.86 8.01
N VAL A 55 -16.44 8.98 8.58
CA VAL A 55 -17.44 7.90 8.50
C VAL A 55 -18.05 7.83 7.10
N VAL A 56 -18.47 6.64 6.70
CA VAL A 56 -18.98 6.34 5.35
C VAL A 56 -20.14 7.25 4.93
N ALA A 57 -21.05 7.56 5.86
CA ALA A 57 -22.19 8.45 5.64
C ALA A 57 -21.79 9.91 5.36
N LYS A 58 -20.59 10.34 5.77
CA LYS A 58 -20.07 11.70 5.53
C LYS A 58 -19.26 11.80 4.23
N LEU A 59 -18.97 10.68 3.57
CA LEU A 59 -18.22 10.67 2.32
C LEU A 59 -19.11 11.07 1.15
N LYS A 60 -18.81 12.22 0.52
CA LYS A 60 -19.42 12.60 -0.77
C LYS A 60 -18.97 11.68 -1.90
N ILE A 61 -17.73 11.23 -1.86
CA ILE A 61 -17.10 10.36 -2.86
C ILE A 61 -16.28 9.31 -2.11
N LYS A 62 -16.43 8.03 -2.49
CA LYS A 62 -15.61 6.95 -1.90
C LYS A 62 -14.17 7.05 -2.42
N PRO A 63 -13.14 6.79 -1.59
CA PRO A 63 -11.74 6.94 -1.97
C PRO A 63 -11.24 5.74 -2.82
N VAL A 64 -11.90 5.48 -3.95
CA VAL A 64 -11.61 4.36 -4.86
C VAL A 64 -10.16 4.38 -5.34
N GLY A 65 -9.68 5.55 -5.79
CA GLY A 65 -8.31 5.72 -6.27
C GLY A 65 -7.26 5.43 -5.20
N ALA A 66 -7.49 5.88 -3.96
CA ALA A 66 -6.59 5.63 -2.83
C ALA A 66 -6.50 4.13 -2.50
N LEU A 67 -7.62 3.41 -2.54
CA LEU A 67 -7.62 1.96 -2.34
C LEU A 67 -6.87 1.23 -3.46
N ILE A 68 -7.06 1.65 -4.71
CA ILE A 68 -6.32 1.08 -5.86
C ILE A 68 -4.81 1.29 -5.71
N LEU A 69 -4.39 2.50 -5.35
CA LEU A 69 -2.97 2.80 -5.14
C LEU A 69 -2.38 1.98 -3.99
N ALA A 70 -3.12 1.80 -2.89
CA ALA A 70 -2.68 0.94 -1.79
C ALA A 70 -2.53 -0.53 -2.22
N VAL A 71 -3.48 -1.06 -3.00
CA VAL A 71 -3.39 -2.42 -3.57
C VAL A 71 -2.16 -2.56 -4.45
N GLN A 72 -1.95 -1.62 -5.38
CA GLN A 72 -0.83 -1.65 -6.32
C GLN A 72 0.53 -1.46 -5.63
N ALA A 73 0.59 -0.65 -4.57
CA ALA A 73 1.82 -0.47 -3.78
C ALA A 73 2.21 -1.77 -3.06
N VAL A 74 1.25 -2.50 -2.51
CA VAL A 74 1.50 -3.82 -1.91
C VAL A 74 1.91 -4.84 -2.98
N GLU A 75 1.25 -4.84 -4.14
CA GLU A 75 1.64 -5.68 -5.28
C GLU A 75 3.09 -5.39 -5.71
N HIS A 76 3.46 -4.11 -5.79
CA HIS A 76 4.81 -3.68 -6.12
C HIS A 76 5.84 -4.16 -5.09
N ALA A 77 5.52 -4.02 -3.80
CA ALA A 77 6.36 -4.53 -2.74
C ALA A 77 6.59 -6.03 -2.91
N PHE A 78 5.54 -6.83 -3.09
CA PHE A 78 5.67 -8.28 -3.29
C PHE A 78 6.47 -8.68 -4.54
N LYS A 79 6.38 -7.92 -5.63
CA LYS A 79 7.21 -8.15 -6.82
C LYS A 79 8.71 -8.12 -6.51
N SER A 80 9.11 -7.33 -5.52
CA SER A 80 10.50 -7.22 -5.06
C SER A 80 10.96 -8.41 -4.20
N TRP A 81 10.06 -9.33 -3.82
CA TRP A 81 10.34 -10.48 -2.95
C TRP A 81 9.99 -11.83 -3.60
N THR A 82 9.78 -11.86 -4.92
CA THR A 82 9.30 -13.05 -5.64
C THR A 82 10.22 -14.27 -5.54
N THR A 83 11.53 -14.05 -5.35
CA THR A 83 12.53 -15.11 -5.18
C THR A 83 12.72 -15.54 -3.72
N GLY A 84 11.98 -14.96 -2.77
CA GLY A 84 12.21 -15.10 -1.33
C GLY A 84 13.31 -14.21 -0.76
N VAL A 85 14.06 -13.51 -1.63
CA VAL A 85 15.07 -12.51 -1.26
C VAL A 85 14.65 -11.17 -1.85
N TYR A 86 14.95 -10.07 -1.15
CA TYR A 86 14.71 -8.74 -1.68
C TYR A 86 15.57 -8.48 -2.93
N VAL A 87 14.91 -8.17 -4.04
CA VAL A 87 15.52 -7.76 -5.30
C VAL A 87 15.15 -6.30 -5.55
N LYS A 88 16.13 -5.41 -5.39
CA LYS A 88 15.96 -3.98 -5.72
C LYS A 88 15.90 -3.81 -7.22
N ASN A 89 14.78 -3.31 -7.74
CA ASN A 89 14.69 -2.88 -9.13
C ASN A 89 15.39 -1.53 -9.30
N SER A 90 16.57 -1.53 -9.94
CA SER A 90 17.30 -0.32 -10.33
C SER A 90 16.90 0.25 -11.68
N SER A 91 16.09 -0.48 -12.45
CA SER A 91 15.60 -0.04 -13.76
C SER A 91 14.32 0.80 -13.63
N PRO A 92 14.13 1.85 -14.45
CA PRO A 92 12.88 2.60 -14.53
C PRO A 92 11.63 1.73 -14.74
N LYS A 93 11.79 0.56 -15.37
CA LYS A 93 10.70 -0.42 -15.58
C LYS A 93 10.17 -1.04 -14.29
N GLY A 94 10.92 -0.93 -13.19
CA GLY A 94 10.53 -1.46 -11.89
C GLY A 94 10.10 -0.40 -10.89
N TYR A 95 10.00 0.88 -11.26
CA TYR A 95 9.55 1.94 -10.37
C TYR A 95 8.04 1.88 -10.12
N PHE A 96 7.61 2.31 -8.93
CA PHE A 96 6.21 2.57 -8.64
C PHE A 96 5.78 3.91 -9.26
N SER A 97 5.40 3.87 -10.54
CA SER A 97 5.05 5.06 -11.33
C SER A 97 3.79 4.83 -12.18
N GLY A 98 3.21 5.93 -12.67
CA GLY A 98 2.08 5.90 -13.60
C GLY A 98 2.37 5.11 -14.89
N ASP A 99 3.59 5.16 -15.41
CA ASP A 99 3.97 4.40 -16.62
C ASP A 99 3.95 2.87 -16.41
N ASN A 100 4.22 2.45 -15.18
CA ASN A 100 4.34 1.05 -14.82
C ASN A 100 3.02 0.47 -14.29
N TYR A 101 2.24 1.25 -13.52
CA TYR A 101 1.03 0.81 -12.82
C TYR A 101 -0.26 1.48 -13.32
N GLY A 102 -0.15 2.50 -14.16
CA GLY A 102 -1.28 3.10 -14.87
C GLY A 102 -1.71 2.27 -16.08
N ASP A 103 -2.86 2.65 -16.64
CA ASP A 103 -3.37 2.05 -17.86
C ASP A 103 -2.50 2.46 -19.07
N LYS A 104 -2.22 1.51 -19.95
CA LYS A 104 -1.41 1.77 -21.16
C LYS A 104 -1.85 0.96 -22.35
N VAL A 105 -1.63 1.51 -23.54
CA VAL A 105 -1.82 0.78 -24.79
C VAL A 105 -0.52 0.05 -25.13
N MET A 106 -0.57 -1.28 -25.20
CA MET A 106 0.56 -2.11 -25.58
C MET A 106 0.39 -2.62 -27.01
N LYS A 107 1.49 -2.72 -27.76
CA LYS A 107 1.52 -3.47 -29.02
C LYS A 107 1.85 -4.93 -28.70
N VAL A 108 0.98 -5.83 -29.11
CA VAL A 108 1.13 -7.28 -28.90
C VAL A 108 1.05 -7.97 -30.24
N THR A 109 1.98 -8.89 -30.50
CA THR A 109 1.95 -9.68 -31.74
C THR A 109 0.86 -10.74 -31.62
N GLY A 110 -0.12 -10.70 -32.53
CA GLY A 110 -1.15 -11.72 -32.62
C GLY A 110 -0.59 -13.05 -33.12
N LYS A 111 -1.39 -14.12 -33.00
CA LYS A 111 -1.03 -15.45 -33.52
C LYS A 111 -0.84 -15.47 -35.05
N ASP A 112 -1.37 -14.46 -35.73
CA ASP A 112 -1.26 -14.18 -37.17
C ASP A 112 0.00 -13.36 -37.54
N GLY A 113 0.89 -13.09 -36.58
CA GLY A 113 2.11 -12.31 -36.79
C GLY A 113 1.89 -10.79 -36.91
N ARG A 114 0.64 -10.32 -36.85
CA ARG A 114 0.31 -8.89 -36.95
C ARG A 114 0.35 -8.22 -35.58
N ALA A 115 0.90 -7.01 -35.53
CA ALA A 115 0.88 -6.21 -34.31
C ALA A 115 -0.53 -5.68 -34.06
N LYS A 116 -1.07 -5.94 -32.87
CA LYS A 116 -2.36 -5.41 -32.40
C LYS A 116 -2.13 -4.49 -31.21
N HIS A 117 -2.83 -3.37 -31.20
CA HIS A 117 -2.93 -2.52 -30.01
C HIS A 117 -3.92 -3.12 -29.02
N VAL A 118 -3.47 -3.34 -27.79
CA VAL A 118 -4.26 -3.89 -26.69
C VAL A 118 -4.18 -2.94 -25.50
N ASN A 119 -5.33 -2.59 -24.93
CA ASN A 119 -5.40 -1.81 -23.70
C ASN A 119 -5.04 -2.71 -22.52
N ASN A 120 -3.90 -2.42 -21.88
CA ASN A 120 -3.48 -3.02 -20.63
C ASN A 120 -3.98 -2.14 -19.47
N ARG A 121 -5.06 -2.57 -18.82
CA ARG A 121 -5.71 -1.86 -17.73
C ARG A 121 -5.10 -2.27 -16.39
N GLN A 122 -3.98 -1.67 -15.98
CA GLN A 122 -3.34 -2.04 -14.71
C GLN A 122 -4.02 -1.43 -13.48
N ALA A 123 -4.50 -0.19 -13.59
CA ALA A 123 -5.17 0.50 -12.50
C ALA A 123 -6.69 0.27 -12.59
N THR A 124 -7.28 0.50 -13.77
CA THR A 124 -8.75 0.48 -13.90
C THR A 124 -9.37 -0.92 -13.87
N GLN A 125 -8.56 -1.99 -13.92
CA GLN A 125 -9.07 -3.35 -13.73
C GLN A 125 -9.75 -3.57 -12.36
N TYR A 126 -9.36 -2.79 -11.35
CA TYR A 126 -9.90 -2.91 -9.98
C TYR A 126 -11.19 -2.11 -9.79
N VAL A 127 -11.42 -1.08 -10.61
CA VAL A 127 -12.60 -0.18 -10.50
C VAL A 127 -13.92 -0.96 -10.53
N PRO A 128 -14.18 -1.88 -11.50
CA PRO A 128 -15.41 -2.67 -11.53
C PRO A 128 -15.73 -3.46 -10.26
N THR A 129 -14.70 -3.82 -9.48
CA THR A 129 -14.83 -4.60 -8.24
C THR A 129 -15.09 -3.66 -7.06
N ILE A 130 -14.35 -2.56 -6.98
CA ILE A 130 -14.46 -1.59 -5.88
C ILE A 130 -15.76 -0.78 -5.99
N GLU A 131 -16.22 -0.45 -7.20
CA GLU A 131 -17.51 0.22 -7.41
C GLU A 131 -18.70 -0.66 -7.00
N ALA A 132 -18.53 -1.98 -6.97
CA ALA A 132 -19.55 -2.91 -6.48
C ALA A 132 -19.57 -3.00 -4.94
N PHE A 133 -18.66 -2.31 -4.24
CA PHE A 133 -18.66 -2.28 -2.77
C PHE A 133 -19.83 -1.47 -2.24
N GLU A 134 -20.72 -2.17 -1.55
CA GLU A 134 -21.72 -1.55 -0.68
C GLU A 134 -21.09 -0.82 0.51
N ASP A 135 -21.86 0.05 1.16
CA ASP A 135 -21.41 0.86 2.30
C ASP A 135 -20.80 0.04 3.44
N ARG A 136 -21.33 -1.15 3.75
CA ARG A 136 -20.75 -2.07 4.75
C ARG A 136 -19.30 -2.45 4.48
N HIS A 137 -18.90 -2.54 3.20
CA HIS A 137 -17.52 -2.86 2.84
C HIS A 137 -16.62 -1.65 3.10
N TRP A 138 -17.10 -0.45 2.78
CA TRP A 138 -16.40 0.80 3.08
C TRP A 138 -16.32 1.07 4.58
N GLU A 139 -17.35 0.73 5.34
CA GLU A 139 -17.35 0.85 6.80
C GLU A 139 -16.25 -0.04 7.39
N SER A 140 -16.19 -1.30 6.96
CA SER A 140 -15.13 -2.22 7.37
C SER A 140 -13.73 -1.77 6.95
N ILE A 141 -13.57 -1.08 5.81
CA ILE A 141 -12.28 -0.55 5.35
C ILE A 141 -11.86 0.63 6.23
N LEU A 142 -12.75 1.62 6.42
CA LEU A 142 -12.43 2.82 7.18
C LEU A 142 -12.25 2.52 8.66
N GLU A 143 -12.96 1.53 9.20
CA GLU A 143 -12.73 1.06 10.57
C GLU A 143 -11.34 0.45 10.73
N ALA A 144 -10.91 -0.42 9.80
CA ALA A 144 -9.57 -0.97 9.82
C ALA A 144 -8.49 0.13 9.72
N VAL A 145 -8.76 1.19 8.93
CA VAL A 145 -7.87 2.36 8.84
C VAL A 145 -7.78 3.10 10.18
N ARG A 146 -8.91 3.34 10.86
CA ARG A 146 -8.93 3.95 12.21
C ARG A 146 -8.11 3.14 13.20
N GLU A 147 -8.39 1.84 13.30
CA GLU A 147 -7.71 0.94 14.23
C GLU A 147 -6.18 1.00 14.06
N ILE A 148 -5.70 1.03 12.81
CA ILE A 148 -4.27 1.12 12.50
C ILE A 148 -3.68 2.47 12.94
N LEU A 149 -4.36 3.59 12.66
CA LEU A 149 -3.89 4.91 13.02
C LEU A 149 -3.88 5.11 14.54
N ASP A 150 -4.91 4.65 15.25
CA ASP A 150 -4.99 4.71 16.72
C ASP A 150 -3.90 3.87 17.39
N ALA A 151 -3.64 2.66 16.87
CA ALA A 151 -2.53 1.83 17.33
C ALA A 151 -1.17 2.49 17.08
N SER A 152 -1.02 3.26 16.00
CA SER A 152 0.22 3.98 15.70
C SER A 152 0.43 5.20 16.60
N ASN A 153 -0.64 5.95 16.89
CA ASN A 153 -0.62 7.15 17.72
C ASN A 153 -0.41 6.82 19.20
N SER A 154 -1.03 5.75 19.70
CA SER A 154 -0.81 5.28 21.07
C SER A 154 0.64 4.83 21.32
N LYS A 155 1.30 4.18 20.34
CA LYS A 155 2.73 3.84 20.42
C LYS A 155 3.62 5.08 20.49
N ARG A 156 3.35 6.12 19.68
CA ARG A 156 4.08 7.40 19.73
C ARG A 156 3.93 8.11 21.09
N LYS A 157 2.76 8.04 21.72
CA LYS A 157 2.54 8.60 23.06
C LYS A 157 3.33 7.83 24.13
N ARG A 158 3.37 6.49 24.05
CA ARG A 158 4.09 5.64 25.01
C ARG A 158 5.62 5.79 24.90
N SER A 159 6.16 6.00 23.70
CA SER A 159 7.60 6.28 23.54
C SER A 159 7.99 7.64 24.11
N ARG A 160 7.11 8.65 24.02
CA ARG A 160 7.31 9.97 24.67
C ARG A 160 7.22 9.92 26.19
N SER A 161 6.41 9.04 26.77
CA SER A 161 6.31 8.90 28.24
C SER A 161 7.48 8.17 28.89
N LEU A 162 8.31 7.47 28.12
CA LEU A 162 9.51 6.80 28.63
C LEU A 162 10.79 7.65 28.48
N SER A 163 10.76 8.73 27.68
CA SER A 163 11.90 9.65 27.53
C SER A 163 11.86 10.84 28.51
N SER A 164 10.92 10.88 29.46
CA SER A 164 10.79 11.96 30.45
C SER A 164 11.39 11.63 31.81
N ARG A 165 12.13 10.53 31.95
CA ARG A 165 13.02 10.34 33.11
C ARG A 165 14.33 11.07 32.81
N ALA A 166 14.38 12.32 33.25
CA ALA A 166 15.61 13.06 33.46
C ALA A 166 16.62 12.19 34.22
N SER A 167 17.78 11.95 33.61
CA SER A 167 19.03 11.80 34.36
C SER A 167 19.87 13.00 33.98
N SER A 168 19.89 13.96 34.89
CA SER A 168 20.86 15.03 34.98
C SER A 168 22.29 14.47 35.01
N ASP A 169 23.20 15.19 34.36
CA ASP A 169 24.65 15.20 34.60
C ASP A 169 25.43 13.94 34.20
N PHE A 170 25.99 13.97 32.99
CA PHE A 170 27.19 13.18 32.66
C PHE A 170 28.00 13.97 31.62
N ASP A 171 28.88 14.84 32.13
CA ASP A 171 30.01 15.37 31.37
C ASP A 171 30.85 14.20 30.84
N MET A 172 30.95 14.09 29.51
CA MET A 172 31.94 13.25 28.87
C MET A 172 32.59 14.10 27.77
N GLU A 173 33.88 14.40 28.00
CA GLU A 173 34.75 15.26 27.18
C GLU A 173 34.60 15.00 25.68
N GLU A 174 34.44 16.09 24.94
CA GLU A 174 34.50 16.19 23.49
C GLU A 174 35.95 15.94 23.03
N PRO A 175 36.26 14.85 22.31
CA PRO A 175 37.53 14.77 21.62
C PRO A 175 37.43 15.67 20.38
N GLU A 176 38.19 16.77 20.40
CA GLU A 176 38.39 17.67 19.26
C GLU A 176 38.76 16.86 18.01
N ALA A 177 37.87 16.84 17.01
CA ALA A 177 38.21 16.39 15.68
C ALA A 177 38.61 17.62 14.87
N GLU A 178 39.92 17.75 14.65
CA GLU A 178 40.56 18.81 13.89
C GLU A 178 39.86 19.06 12.55
N ASP A 179 39.45 20.32 12.35
CA ASP A 179 39.00 20.88 11.09
C ASP A 179 40.10 20.74 10.02
N ASN A 180 39.85 19.94 8.99
CA ASN A 180 40.53 20.07 7.70
C ASN A 180 39.67 19.47 6.58
N TYR A 181 38.65 20.21 6.15
CA TYR A 181 38.03 20.01 4.84
C TYR A 181 38.28 21.23 3.96
N VAL A 182 39.13 21.06 2.95
CA VAL A 182 39.34 22.03 1.88
C VAL A 182 38.20 21.90 0.87
N LEU A 183 37.39 22.94 0.74
CA LEU A 183 36.42 23.08 -0.35
C LEU A 183 37.16 23.54 -1.61
N VAL A 184 37.28 22.66 -2.59
CA VAL A 184 37.72 23.02 -3.95
C VAL A 184 36.47 23.25 -4.77
N SER A 185 36.19 24.51 -5.09
CA SER A 185 35.23 24.91 -6.12
C SER A 185 35.99 25.03 -7.43
N ASP A 186 35.66 24.19 -8.42
CA ASP A 186 36.07 24.42 -9.81
C ASP A 186 34.85 24.99 -10.57
N GLU A 187 34.85 26.32 -10.75
CA GLU A 187 34.17 26.99 -11.85
C GLU A 187 35.21 27.20 -12.97
N ASP A 188 34.95 26.61 -14.14
CA ASP A 188 35.00 27.24 -15.48
C ASP A 188 34.59 26.23 -16.57
#